data_AF-A0A503WWA3-F1
#
_entry.id   AF-A0A503WWA3-F1
#
_cell.length_a   1.000
_cell.length_b   1.000
_cell.length_c   1.000
_cell.angle_alpha   90.00
_cell.angle_beta   90.00
_cell.angle_gamma   90.00
#
_symmetry.space_group_name_H-M   'P 1'
#
loop_
_entity.id
_entity.type
_entity.pdbx_description
1 polymer ?
#
loop_
_entity_poly.entity_id
_entity_poly.type
_entity_poly.pdbx_seq_one_letter_code
_entity_poly.pdbx_strand_id
1 'polypeptide(L)'
;MKPLIPDPDIAAGHALRRYVVARAAGRTASEYSRGDIVDGCPVWVASSHVEAAGQCDGIRFKRVRRPGRPWCKYLGLDVSIASDSALQAFFEVTEEDPHAWNALAIEVSRDRMKALRSWRSRGREVLSRIRAARTEAGMPTLPELAIKYGERGKGMR
;
A
#
# COMPACT_ATOMS: atom_id res chain seq x y z
N MET A 1 4.39 9.11 -32.40
CA MET A 1 3.59 8.18 -31.58
C MET A 1 3.38 8.79 -30.20
N LYS A 2 2.15 9.11 -29.81
CA LYS A 2 1.83 9.62 -28.46
C LYS A 2 1.78 8.41 -27.52
N PRO A 3 2.50 8.39 -26.39
CA PRO A 3 2.44 7.25 -25.47
C PRO A 3 1.01 7.11 -24.93
N LEU A 4 0.42 5.93 -25.07
CA LEU A 4 -0.83 5.58 -24.41
C LEU A 4 -0.52 5.55 -22.91
N ILE A 5 -0.91 6.61 -22.19
CA ILE A 5 -0.94 6.56 -20.74
C ILE A 5 -2.08 5.60 -20.39
N PRO A 6 -1.81 4.46 -19.72
CA PRO A 6 -2.87 3.54 -19.34
C PRO A 6 -3.87 4.27 -18.45
N ASP A 7 -5.16 3.99 -18.66
CA ASP A 7 -6.23 4.52 -17.82
C ASP A 7 -5.89 4.26 -16.34
N PRO A 8 -5.85 5.29 -15.48
CA PRO A 8 -5.49 5.15 -14.07
C PRO A 8 -6.36 4.12 -13.34
N ASP A 9 -7.61 3.93 -13.75
CA ASP A 9 -8.50 2.94 -13.16
C ASP A 9 -8.10 1.51 -13.55
N ILE A 10 -7.63 1.29 -14.78
CA ILE A 10 -7.11 -0.01 -15.22
C ILE A 10 -5.84 -0.35 -14.42
N ALA A 11 -4.93 0.61 -14.27
CA ALA A 11 -3.72 0.44 -13.47
C ALA A 11 -4.05 0.12 -12.00
N ALA A 12 -5.01 0.83 -11.41
CA ALA A 12 -5.49 0.58 -10.05
C ALA A 12 -6.11 -0.82 -9.90
N GLY A 13 -6.88 -1.29 -10.89
CA GLY A 13 -7.44 -2.65 -10.89
C GLY A 13 -6.35 -3.72 -10.91
N HIS A 14 -5.29 -3.53 -11.70
CA HIS A 14 -4.14 -4.44 -11.71
C HIS A 14 -3.35 -4.40 -10.40
N ALA A 15 -3.14 -3.22 -9.82
CA ALA A 15 -2.51 -3.06 -8.51
C ALA A 15 -3.32 -3.75 -7.41
N LEU A 16 -4.64 -3.62 -7.43
CA LEU A 16 -5.55 -4.26 -6.48
C LEU A 16 -5.42 -5.78 -6.53
N ARG A 17 -5.47 -6.38 -7.73
CA ARG A 17 -5.31 -7.83 -7.89
C ARG A 17 -3.96 -8.30 -7.35
N ARG A 18 -2.87 -7.61 -7.70
CA ARG A 18 -1.52 -7.95 -7.19
C ARG A 18 -1.46 -7.86 -5.67
N TYR A 19 -2.04 -6.82 -5.08
CA TYR A 19 -2.07 -6.60 -3.64
C TYR A 19 -2.79 -7.74 -2.93
N VAL A 20 -4.02 -8.05 -3.34
CA VAL A 20 -4.86 -9.08 -2.69
C VAL A 20 -4.24 -10.47 -2.85
N VAL A 21 -3.74 -10.81 -4.04
CA VAL A 21 -3.09 -12.11 -4.28
C VAL A 21 -1.80 -12.25 -3.47
N ALA A 22 -0.99 -11.19 -3.36
CA ALA A 22 0.21 -11.20 -2.53
C ALA A 22 -0.15 -11.37 -1.05
N ARG A 23 -1.16 -10.64 -0.57
CA ARG A 23 -1.63 -10.70 0.82
C ARG A 23 -2.23 -12.05 1.19
N ALA A 24 -3.10 -12.61 0.33
CA ALA A 24 -3.68 -13.94 0.51
C ALA A 24 -2.61 -15.04 0.58
N ALA A 25 -1.53 -14.89 -0.19
CA ALA A 25 -0.39 -15.81 -0.16
C ALA A 25 0.62 -15.53 0.97
N GLY A 26 0.40 -14.51 1.81
CA GLY A 26 1.38 -14.08 2.82
C GLY A 26 2.70 -13.56 2.24
N ARG A 27 2.75 -13.24 0.94
CA ARG A 27 3.98 -12.82 0.24
C ARG A 27 4.14 -11.31 0.33
N THR A 28 5.15 -10.88 1.08
CA THR A 28 5.53 -9.46 1.13
C THR A 28 6.32 -9.06 -0.12
N ALA A 29 6.32 -7.77 -0.42
CA ALA A 29 7.11 -7.22 -1.51
C ALA A 29 8.59 -7.49 -1.27
N SER A 30 9.17 -8.18 -2.25
CA SER A 30 10.59 -8.47 -2.37
C SER A 30 11.46 -7.21 -2.21
N GLU A 31 12.34 -7.19 -1.20
CA GLU A 31 13.36 -6.14 -1.01
C GLU A 31 14.67 -6.45 -1.78
N TYR A 32 14.64 -7.45 -2.68
CA TYR A 32 15.81 -8.04 -3.34
C TYR A 32 16.50 -7.05 -4.30
N SER A 33 17.82 -7.07 -4.28
CA SER A 33 18.66 -6.50 -5.33
C SER A 33 19.14 -7.59 -6.29
N ARG A 34 19.39 -7.21 -7.55
CA ARG A 34 20.10 -8.09 -8.48
C ARG A 34 21.55 -8.22 -8.02
N GLY A 35 21.97 -9.44 -7.70
CA GLY A 35 23.36 -9.80 -7.47
C GLY A 35 24.05 -10.18 -8.77
N ASP A 36 25.23 -10.78 -8.66
CA ASP A 36 26.05 -11.14 -9.82
C ASP A 36 25.42 -12.24 -10.67
N ILE A 37 25.96 -12.37 -11.89
CA ILE A 37 25.69 -13.49 -12.77
C ILE A 37 26.57 -14.65 -12.31
N VAL A 38 25.96 -15.74 -11.84
CA VAL A 38 26.64 -17.01 -11.51
C VAL A 38 26.24 -18.02 -12.58
N ASP A 39 27.21 -18.63 -13.24
CA ASP A 39 27.01 -19.59 -14.34
C ASP A 39 26.10 -19.08 -15.46
N GLY A 40 26.24 -17.79 -15.82
CA GLY A 40 25.42 -17.17 -16.87
C GLY A 40 24.00 -16.78 -16.43
N CYS A 41 23.60 -17.08 -15.19
CA CYS A 41 22.29 -16.74 -14.65
C CYS A 41 22.36 -15.56 -13.65
N PRO A 42 21.52 -14.51 -13.79
CA PRO A 42 21.46 -13.44 -12.81
C PRO A 42 20.91 -13.95 -11.47
N VAL A 43 21.67 -13.76 -10.40
CA VAL A 43 21.27 -14.15 -9.04
C VAL A 43 20.47 -13.01 -8.38
N TRP A 44 19.44 -13.37 -7.62
CA TRP A 44 18.62 -12.44 -6.83
C TRP A 44 18.93 -12.64 -5.36
N VAL A 45 19.43 -11.61 -4.68
CA VAL A 45 19.83 -11.69 -3.27
C VAL A 45 18.80 -10.97 -2.41
N ALA A 46 18.29 -11.65 -1.38
CA ALA A 46 17.39 -11.06 -0.40
C ALA A 46 18.15 -9.97 0.36
N SER A 47 17.72 -8.71 0.23
CA SER A 47 18.34 -7.58 0.94
C SER A 47 17.42 -7.15 2.08
N SER A 48 17.98 -6.97 3.27
CA SER A 48 17.28 -6.37 4.41
C SER A 48 17.82 -4.95 4.70
N HIS A 49 17.18 -4.24 5.63
CA HIS A 49 17.28 -2.80 5.88
C HIS A 49 18.71 -2.20 6.03
N VAL A 50 19.74 -3.02 6.31
CA VAL A 50 21.08 -2.59 6.73
C VAL A 50 22.07 -2.43 5.57
N GLU A 51 21.85 -3.06 4.42
CA GLU A 51 22.84 -3.04 3.31
C GLU A 51 22.47 -1.99 2.28
N ALA A 52 22.65 -0.72 2.65
CA ALA A 52 22.29 0.41 1.80
C ALA A 52 23.50 1.29 1.51
N ALA A 53 24.14 1.00 0.38
CA ALA A 53 25.37 1.60 -0.13
C ALA A 53 26.66 1.02 0.49
N GLY A 54 27.18 -0.02 -0.16
CA GLY A 54 28.54 -0.51 0.01
C GLY A 54 29.07 -1.00 -1.33
N GLN A 55 30.39 -0.94 -1.50
CA GLN A 55 31.12 -1.60 -2.57
C GLN A 55 31.88 -2.75 -1.88
N CYS A 56 31.39 -3.98 -1.96
CA CYS A 56 32.25 -5.16 -1.81
C CYS A 56 32.69 -5.54 -3.22
N ASP A 57 34.00 -5.57 -3.45
CA ASP A 57 34.61 -6.05 -4.71
C ASP A 57 34.07 -5.40 -6.01
N GLY A 58 33.65 -4.12 -5.95
CA GLY A 58 33.25 -3.38 -7.14
C GLY A 58 31.79 -3.54 -7.60
N ILE A 59 30.98 -4.33 -6.88
CA ILE A 59 29.61 -4.66 -7.31
C ILE A 59 28.58 -3.73 -6.68
N ARG A 60 27.70 -3.15 -7.50
CA ARG A 60 26.66 -2.19 -7.07
C ARG A 60 25.34 -2.91 -6.79
N PHE A 61 24.98 -3.07 -5.52
CA PHE A 61 23.59 -3.38 -5.15
C PHE A 61 22.75 -2.11 -4.97
N LYS A 62 21.43 -2.19 -5.23
CA LYS A 62 20.47 -1.10 -5.01
C LYS A 62 19.41 -1.54 -3.99
N ARG A 63 19.36 -0.86 -2.85
CA ARG A 63 18.23 -0.97 -1.91
C ARG A 63 16.95 -0.44 -2.59
N VAL A 64 15.93 -1.30 -2.71
CA VAL A 64 14.64 -0.94 -3.36
C VAL A 64 13.82 -0.01 -2.45
N ARG A 65 13.82 -0.26 -1.14
CA ARG A 65 13.17 0.58 -0.13
C ARG A 65 14.09 1.73 0.31
N ARG A 66 13.58 2.96 0.36
CA ARG A 66 14.33 4.13 0.86
C ARG A 66 13.67 4.67 2.13
N PRO A 67 14.40 4.89 3.23
CA PRO A 67 13.90 5.60 4.41
C PRO A 67 13.27 6.92 3.99
N GLY A 68 12.10 7.23 4.57
CA GLY A 68 11.33 8.42 4.23
C GLY A 68 10.55 8.35 2.90
N ARG A 69 10.65 7.27 2.11
CA ARG A 69 9.76 7.04 0.95
C ARG A 69 8.62 6.09 1.35
N PRO A 70 7.39 6.34 0.86
CA PRO A 70 6.26 5.49 1.17
C PRO A 70 6.48 4.09 0.55
N TRP A 71 6.08 3.06 1.28
CA TRP A 71 6.29 1.66 0.92
C TRP A 71 5.07 0.84 1.32
N CYS A 72 4.52 0.09 0.38
CA CYS A 72 3.48 -0.89 0.64
C CYS A 72 4.10 -2.25 0.98
N LYS A 73 3.68 -2.87 2.08
CA LYS A 73 4.15 -4.20 2.51
C LYS A 73 4.04 -5.27 1.41
N TYR A 74 3.02 -5.21 0.56
CA TYR A 74 2.73 -6.23 -0.46
C TYR A 74 3.09 -5.80 -1.89
N LEU A 75 3.15 -4.49 -2.17
CA LEU A 75 3.41 -3.96 -3.50
C LEU A 75 4.73 -3.17 -3.64
N GLY A 76 5.43 -2.91 -2.55
CA GLY A 76 6.69 -2.17 -2.54
C GLY A 76 6.50 -0.68 -2.82
N LEU A 77 7.13 -0.17 -3.88
CA LEU A 77 7.03 1.25 -4.26
C LEU A 77 5.64 1.66 -4.77
N ASP A 78 4.83 0.70 -5.19
CA ASP A 78 3.45 0.96 -5.59
C ASP A 78 2.59 1.06 -4.34
N VAL A 79 2.29 2.30 -3.97
CA VAL A 79 1.50 2.64 -2.77
C VAL A 79 0.05 2.96 -3.11
N SER A 80 -0.38 2.81 -4.36
CA SER A 80 -1.72 3.19 -4.82
C SER A 80 -2.84 2.61 -3.95
N ILE A 81 -2.74 1.32 -3.61
CA ILE A 81 -3.70 0.63 -2.75
C ILE A 81 -3.56 1.07 -1.29
N ALA A 82 -2.33 1.24 -0.80
CA ALA A 82 -2.06 1.68 0.58
C ALA A 82 -2.53 3.12 0.85
N SER A 83 -2.48 3.99 -0.18
CA SER A 83 -2.95 5.38 -0.11
C SER A 83 -4.46 5.53 -0.29
N ASP A 84 -5.16 4.49 -0.74
CA ASP A 84 -6.61 4.52 -0.96
C ASP A 84 -7.35 4.24 0.35
N SER A 85 -7.74 5.32 1.05
CA SER A 85 -8.40 5.23 2.35
C SER A 85 -9.70 4.43 2.31
N ALA A 86 -10.44 4.46 1.19
CA ALA A 86 -11.68 3.70 1.07
C ALA A 86 -11.38 2.20 0.99
N LEU A 87 -10.41 1.78 0.18
CA LEU A 87 -9.99 0.38 0.14
C LEU A 87 -9.42 -0.10 1.48
N GLN A 88 -8.59 0.72 2.15
CA GLN A 88 -8.06 0.36 3.47
C GLN A 88 -9.19 0.18 4.49
N ALA A 89 -10.20 1.05 4.51
CA ALA A 89 -11.36 0.91 5.40
C ALA A 89 -12.17 -0.36 5.11
N PHE A 90 -12.34 -0.72 3.83
CA PHE A 90 -12.98 -1.98 3.46
C PHE A 90 -12.19 -3.19 3.95
N PHE A 91 -10.86 -3.19 3.77
CA PHE A 91 -10.01 -4.29 4.19
C PHE A 91 -9.97 -4.46 5.70
N GLU A 92 -9.95 -3.37 6.47
CA GLU A 92 -9.95 -3.40 7.93
C GLU A 92 -11.17 -4.16 8.46
N VAL A 93 -12.36 -3.86 7.93
CA VAL A 93 -13.61 -4.55 8.31
C VAL A 93 -13.65 -6.00 7.83
N THR A 94 -12.90 -6.33 6.78
CA THR A 94 -12.89 -7.68 6.20
C THR A 94 -11.83 -8.59 6.85
N GLU A 95 -10.82 -8.02 7.53
CA GLU A 95 -9.69 -8.75 8.10
C GLU A 95 -10.04 -9.55 9.37
N GLU A 96 -11.24 -9.39 9.91
CA GLU A 96 -11.74 -10.20 11.04
C GLU A 96 -11.81 -11.71 10.71
N ASP A 97 -11.91 -12.10 9.44
CA ASP A 97 -11.89 -13.49 8.99
C ASP A 97 -10.54 -13.85 8.34
N PRO A 98 -9.75 -14.80 8.91
CA PRO A 98 -8.48 -15.28 8.35
C PRO A 98 -8.58 -15.81 6.91
N HIS A 99 -9.75 -16.30 6.49
CA HIS A 99 -9.97 -16.86 5.16
C HIS A 99 -10.49 -15.84 4.14
N ALA A 100 -10.87 -14.64 4.57
CA ALA A 100 -11.45 -13.63 3.70
C ALA A 100 -10.52 -13.23 2.54
N TRP A 101 -9.21 -13.20 2.77
CA TRP A 101 -8.23 -12.85 1.74
C TRP A 101 -8.23 -13.80 0.53
N ASN A 102 -8.48 -15.10 0.76
CA ASN A 102 -8.59 -16.07 -0.34
C ASN A 102 -9.86 -15.85 -1.16
N ALA A 103 -10.99 -15.58 -0.49
CA ALA A 103 -12.24 -15.26 -1.16
C ALA A 103 -12.13 -13.97 -2.00
N LEU A 104 -11.52 -12.92 -1.43
CA LEU A 104 -11.24 -11.67 -2.13
C LEU A 104 -10.31 -11.89 -3.34
N ALA A 105 -9.31 -12.77 -3.22
CA ALA A 105 -8.40 -13.09 -4.32
C ALA A 105 -9.13 -13.75 -5.50
N ILE A 106 -10.13 -14.60 -5.23
CA ILE A 106 -11.01 -15.19 -6.25
C ILE A 106 -11.88 -14.11 -6.88
N GLU A 107 -12.53 -13.27 -6.08
CA GLU A 107 -13.43 -12.19 -6.55
C GLU A 107 -12.69 -11.20 -7.46
N VAL A 108 -11.55 -10.68 -7.03
CA VAL A 108 -10.75 -9.72 -7.82
C VAL A 108 -10.14 -10.34 -9.08
N SER A 109 -9.90 -11.65 -9.07
CA SER A 109 -9.39 -12.36 -10.25
C SER A 109 -10.46 -12.56 -11.32
N ARG A 110 -11.74 -12.65 -10.93
CA ARG A 110 -12.88 -12.71 -11.87
C ARG A 110 -13.10 -11.37 -12.55
N ASP A 111 -13.19 -10.29 -11.78
CA ASP A 111 -13.35 -8.93 -12.32
C ASP A 111 -12.77 -7.87 -11.37
N ARG A 112 -11.51 -7.52 -11.63
CA ARG A 112 -10.77 -6.53 -10.84
C ARG A 112 -11.38 -5.14 -10.87
N MET A 113 -12.06 -4.75 -11.96
CA MET A 113 -12.63 -3.41 -12.10
C MET A 113 -13.93 -3.30 -11.33
N LYS A 114 -14.77 -4.34 -11.39
CA LYS A 114 -15.99 -4.43 -10.57
C LYS A 114 -15.65 -4.52 -9.09
N ALA A 115 -14.68 -5.35 -8.71
CA ALA A 115 -14.18 -5.44 -7.34
C ALA A 115 -13.67 -4.08 -6.83
N LEU A 116 -12.80 -3.41 -7.60
CA LEU A 116 -12.27 -2.09 -7.25
C LEU A 116 -13.38 -1.07 -6.97
N ARG A 117 -14.38 -0.95 -7.86
CA ARG A 117 -15.50 -0.02 -7.67
C ARG A 117 -16.37 -0.39 -6.48
N SER A 118 -16.73 -1.66 -6.37
CA SER A 118 -17.61 -2.15 -5.29
C SER A 118 -16.97 -1.96 -3.92
N TRP A 119 -15.71 -2.37 -3.77
CA TRP A 119 -14.99 -2.30 -2.51
C TRP A 119 -14.69 -0.85 -2.10
N ARG A 120 -14.36 0.03 -3.05
CA ARG A 120 -14.27 1.48 -2.78
C ARG A 120 -15.60 2.06 -2.30
N SER A 121 -16.73 1.64 -2.87
CA SER A 121 -18.05 2.09 -2.43
C SER A 121 -18.32 1.67 -0.98
N ARG A 122 -18.13 0.38 -0.67
CA ARG A 122 -18.30 -0.15 0.70
C ARG A 122 -17.36 0.52 1.70
N GLY A 123 -16.11 0.73 1.31
CA GLY A 123 -15.14 1.45 2.12
C GLY A 123 -15.54 2.89 2.43
N ARG A 124 -16.11 3.61 1.45
CA ARG A 124 -16.66 4.95 1.70
C ARG A 124 -17.85 4.91 2.65
N GLU A 125 -18.72 3.92 2.56
CA GLU A 125 -19.82 3.74 3.50
C GLU A 125 -19.32 3.51 4.93
N VAL A 126 -18.30 2.68 5.11
CA VAL A 126 -17.63 2.46 6.42
C VAL A 126 -17.08 3.78 6.96
N LEU A 127 -16.31 4.53 6.15
CA LEU A 127 -15.76 5.82 6.57
C LEU A 127 -16.85 6.84 6.92
N SER A 128 -17.94 6.87 6.16
CA SER A 128 -19.09 7.74 6.45
C SER A 128 -19.75 7.40 7.78
N ARG A 129 -19.94 6.10 8.09
CA ARG A 129 -20.47 5.66 9.38
C ARG A 129 -19.55 6.05 10.54
N ILE A 130 -18.23 5.87 10.39
CA ILE A 130 -17.25 6.27 11.41
C ILE A 130 -17.30 7.79 11.64
N ARG A 131 -17.43 8.59 10.56
CA ARG A 131 -17.55 10.04 10.67
C ARG A 131 -18.84 10.46 11.39
N ALA A 132 -19.97 9.86 11.04
CA ALA A 132 -21.24 10.12 11.71
C ALA A 132 -21.17 9.80 13.20
N ALA A 133 -20.65 8.62 13.55
CA ALA A 133 -20.47 8.21 14.95
C ALA A 133 -19.54 9.15 15.75
N ARG A 134 -18.50 9.70 15.12
CA ARG A 134 -17.63 10.70 15.77
C ARG A 134 -18.37 12.00 16.06
N THR A 135 -19.17 12.47 15.11
CA THR A 135 -19.99 13.68 15.28
C THR A 135 -21.01 13.50 16.40
N GLU A 136 -21.69 12.36 16.45
CA GLU A 136 -22.65 12.02 17.51
C GLU A 136 -21.99 11.91 18.89
N ALA A 137 -20.77 11.37 18.95
CA ALA A 137 -19.98 11.28 20.18
C ALA A 137 -19.34 12.62 20.61
N GLY A 138 -19.58 13.72 19.89
CA GLY A 138 -18.98 15.02 20.18
C GLY A 138 -17.46 15.03 20.04
N MET A 139 -16.88 14.09 19.29
CA MET A 139 -15.43 14.07 19.07
C MET A 139 -15.02 15.16 18.09
N PRO A 140 -13.93 15.90 18.39
CA PRO A 140 -13.49 16.99 17.54
C PRO A 140 -13.10 16.50 16.15
N THR A 141 -13.46 17.26 15.14
CA THR A 141 -13.13 16.94 13.76
C THR A 141 -11.64 17.19 13.46
N LEU A 142 -11.09 16.54 12.42
CA LEU A 142 -9.69 16.77 12.01
C LEU A 142 -9.37 18.26 11.75
N PRO A 143 -10.24 19.05 11.10
CA PRO A 143 -10.07 20.50 10.99
C PRO A 143 -9.96 21.22 12.34
N GLU A 144 -10.77 20.85 13.32
CA GLU A 144 -10.70 21.44 14.68
C GLU A 144 -9.39 21.10 15.38
N LEU A 145 -8.91 19.86 15.24
CA LEU A 145 -7.60 19.46 15.76
C LEU A 145 -6.46 20.19 15.05
N ALA A 146 -6.54 20.36 13.74
CA ALA A 146 -5.55 21.09 12.96
C ALA A 146 -5.49 22.58 13.34
N ILE A 147 -6.64 23.20 13.66
CA ILE A 147 -6.70 24.56 14.22
C ILE A 147 -6.06 24.58 15.61
N LYS A 148 -6.46 23.65 16.49
CA LYS A 148 -5.96 23.54 17.87
C LYS A 148 -4.44 23.37 17.97
N TYR A 149 -3.83 22.64 17.04
CA TYR A 149 -2.39 22.40 17.00
C TYR A 149 -1.64 23.22 15.94
N GLY A 150 -2.35 24.02 15.16
CA GLY A 150 -1.78 24.98 14.21
C GLY A 150 -1.29 26.25 14.89
N GLU A 151 -1.77 26.54 16.11
CA GLU A 151 -1.20 27.58 16.95
C GLU A 151 0.21 27.18 17.39
N ARG A 152 1.21 27.86 16.80
CA ARG A 152 2.62 27.69 17.12
C ARG A 152 2.80 27.84 18.64
N GLY A 153 3.16 26.75 19.32
CA GLY A 153 3.31 26.73 20.77
C GLY A 153 4.19 27.88 21.23
N LYS A 154 3.66 28.74 22.12
CA LYS A 154 4.46 29.72 22.87
C LYS A 154 5.35 28.90 23.79
N GLY A 155 6.55 28.56 23.33
CA GLY A 155 7.55 27.86 24.13
C GLY A 155 7.68 28.54 25.49
N MET A 156 7.71 27.73 26.56
CA MET A 156 7.97 28.21 27.92
C MET A 156 9.23 29.08 27.89
N ARG A 157 9.06 30.34 28.31
CA ARG A 157 10.18 31.24 28.65
C ARG A 157 10.69 30.89 30.03
#